data_AF-A0A1Y4MP94-F1
#
_entry.id   AF-A0A1Y4MP94-F1
#
_cell.length_a   1.000
_cell.length_b   1.000
_cell.length_c   1.000
_cell.angle_alpha   90.00
_cell.angle_beta   90.00
_cell.angle_gamma   90.00
#
_symmetry.space_group_name_H-M   'P 1'
#
loop_
_entity.id
_entity.type
_entity.pdbx_description
1 polymer ?
#
loop_
_entity_poly.entity_id
_entity_poly.type
_entity_poly.pdbx_seq_one_letter_code
_entity_poly.pdbx_strand_id
1 'polypeptide(L)'
;MAKVSIVGNNLVVTSKYSLEDLKFLQRCNSKAMQLTTEVNGEVSTCFAIGIGSSPDISNHGITFSEHDHSDSKLATATFPLPQDLDDAKAFVSKEYAPCLVKLGKLEDQIGDCLADLNSARELISSSIDIM
;
A
#
# COMPACT_ATOMS: atom_id res chain seq x y z
N MET A 1 -1.98 -8.05 -4.07
CA MET A 1 -2.29 -7.19 -5.23
C MET A 1 -3.52 -6.36 -4.95
N ALA A 2 -3.34 -5.04 -4.97
CA ALA A 2 -4.38 -4.05 -4.69
C ALA A 2 -5.50 -4.12 -5.73
N LYS A 3 -6.73 -3.90 -5.26
CA LYS A 3 -7.90 -3.78 -6.12
C LYS A 3 -7.98 -2.37 -6.69
N VAL A 4 -8.07 -2.27 -8.01
CA VAL A 4 -8.22 -0.99 -8.72
C VAL A 4 -9.61 -0.94 -9.32
N SER A 5 -10.38 0.08 -8.98
CA SER A 5 -11.75 0.29 -9.46
C SER A 5 -11.89 1.70 -10.01
N ILE A 6 -12.65 1.88 -11.09
CA ILE A 6 -13.02 3.21 -11.61
C ILE A 6 -14.48 3.44 -11.25
N VAL A 7 -14.76 4.47 -10.47
CA VAL A 7 -16.10 4.82 -9.99
C VAL A 7 -16.43 6.23 -10.44
N GLY A 8 -17.32 6.36 -11.42
CA GLY A 8 -17.57 7.62 -12.11
C GLY A 8 -16.27 8.13 -12.75
N ASN A 9 -15.85 9.34 -12.36
CA ASN A 9 -14.61 9.96 -12.83
C ASN A 9 -13.46 9.82 -11.80
N ASN A 10 -13.50 8.82 -10.92
CA ASN A 10 -12.47 8.61 -9.91
C ASN A 10 -11.84 7.21 -10.03
N LEU A 11 -10.52 7.16 -9.90
CA LEU A 11 -9.74 5.95 -9.71
C LEU A 11 -9.63 5.65 -8.22
N VAL A 12 -10.14 4.50 -7.80
CA VAL A 12 -10.08 4.01 -6.42
C VAL A 12 -9.11 2.85 -6.36
N VAL A 13 -8.03 3.01 -5.58
CA VAL A 13 -7.04 1.97 -5.32
C VAL A 13 -7.20 1.51 -3.88
N THR A 14 -7.61 0.26 -3.69
CA THR A 14 -7.79 -0.37 -2.38
C THR A 14 -6.70 -1.43 -2.18
N SER A 15 -5.87 -1.26 -1.15
CA SER A 15 -4.86 -2.22 -0.76
C SER A 15 -5.48 -3.51 -0.22
N LYS A 16 -4.71 -4.60 -0.25
CA LYS A 16 -5.05 -5.87 0.39
C LYS A 16 -5.06 -5.79 1.93
N TYR A 17 -4.37 -4.82 2.52
CA TYR A 17 -4.20 -4.70 3.97
C TYR A 17 -5.03 -3.58 4.57
N SER A 18 -5.39 -3.74 5.85
CA SER A 18 -6.07 -2.70 6.61
C SER A 18 -5.13 -1.54 6.90
N LEU A 19 -5.67 -0.34 7.09
CA LEU A 19 -4.86 0.81 7.50
C LEU A 19 -4.24 0.62 8.89
N GLU A 20 -4.86 -0.20 9.74
CA GLU A 20 -4.29 -0.55 11.05
C GLU A 20 -3.05 -1.44 10.90
N ASP A 21 -3.10 -2.45 10.03
CA ASP A 21 -1.95 -3.31 9.75
C ASP A 21 -0.80 -2.51 9.13
N LEU A 22 -1.11 -1.61 8.19
CA LEU A 22 -0.09 -0.75 7.59
C LEU A 22 0.50 0.22 8.63
N LYS A 23 -0.30 0.80 9.54
CA LYS A 23 0.21 1.63 10.65
C LYS A 23 1.07 0.83 11.60
N PHE A 24 0.70 -0.41 11.88
CA PHE A 24 1.46 -1.31 12.75
C PHE A 24 2.80 -1.66 12.10
N LEU A 25 2.80 -2.05 10.83
CA LEU A 25 4.01 -2.29 10.06
C LEU A 25 4.89 -1.05 9.99
N GLN A 26 4.32 0.14 9.79
CA GLN A 26 5.08 1.40 9.79
C GLN A 26 5.82 1.63 11.11
N ARG A 27 5.22 1.24 12.25
CA ARG A 27 5.83 1.35 13.58
C ARG A 27 6.91 0.29 13.81
N CYS A 28 6.66 -0.95 13.41
CA CYS A 28 7.54 -2.08 13.68
C CYS A 28 8.71 -2.18 12.68
N ASN A 29 8.46 -1.91 11.41
CA ASN A 29 9.44 -2.01 10.34
C ASN A 29 9.10 -1.06 9.18
N SER A 30 9.35 0.23 9.35
CA SER A 30 9.10 1.26 8.33
C SER A 30 9.83 1.02 7.00
N LYS A 31 10.90 0.21 7.00
CA LYS A 31 11.65 -0.15 5.79
C LYS A 31 10.91 -1.19 4.93
N ALA A 32 10.08 -2.04 5.53
CA ALA A 32 9.28 -3.02 4.81
C ALA A 32 8.16 -2.37 3.95
N MET A 33 7.84 -1.10 4.22
CA MET A 33 6.90 -0.31 3.41
C MET A 33 7.58 0.39 2.23
N GLN A 34 8.86 0.12 1.97
CA GLN A 34 9.64 0.74 0.92
C GLN A 34 10.31 -0.35 0.07
N LEU A 35 10.04 -0.33 -1.23
CA LEU A 35 10.85 -1.06 -2.20
C LEU A 35 12.12 -0.27 -2.46
N THR A 36 13.19 -0.66 -1.78
CA THR A 36 14.55 -0.26 -2.14
C THR A 36 15.07 -1.17 -3.24
N THR A 37 15.59 -0.59 -4.31
CA THR A 37 16.34 -1.35 -5.32
C THR A 37 17.77 -0.87 -5.30
N GLU A 38 18.70 -1.81 -5.31
CA GLU A 38 20.11 -1.51 -5.41
C GLU A 38 20.48 -1.49 -6.90
N VAL A 39 20.76 -0.32 -7.43
CA VAL A 39 21.27 -0.16 -8.80
C VAL A 39 22.69 0.39 -8.66
N ASN A 40 23.68 -0.38 -9.12
CA ASN A 40 25.11 -0.02 -9.04
C ASN A 40 25.65 0.27 -7.62
N GLY A 41 25.19 -0.45 -6.60
CA GLY A 41 25.67 -0.27 -5.22
C GLY A 41 25.10 0.94 -4.49
N GLU A 42 24.16 1.66 -5.12
CA GLU A 42 23.41 2.76 -4.49
C GLU A 42 21.98 2.31 -4.19
N VAL A 43 21.64 2.29 -2.91
CA VAL A 43 20.30 1.90 -2.43
C VAL A 43 19.34 3.05 -2.72
N SER A 44 18.62 2.97 -3.83
CA SER A 44 17.59 3.95 -4.19
C SER A 44 16.22 3.48 -3.75
N THR A 45 15.50 4.32 -3.02
CA THR A 45 14.09 4.08 -2.67
C THR A 45 13.27 4.28 -3.94
N CYS A 46 12.77 3.20 -4.53
CA CYS A 46 12.07 3.26 -5.82
C CYS A 46 10.55 3.28 -5.69
N PHE A 47 10.00 2.87 -4.55
CA PHE A 47 8.56 2.91 -4.28
C PHE A 47 8.27 2.83 -2.78
N ALA A 48 7.41 3.70 -2.25
CA ALA A 48 6.98 3.64 -0.85
C ALA A 48 5.46 3.65 -0.70
N ILE A 49 4.94 2.91 0.28
CA ILE A 49 3.56 3.08 0.74
C ILE A 49 3.57 4.04 1.93
N GLY A 50 2.83 5.14 1.77
CA GLY A 50 2.59 6.13 2.81
C GLY A 50 1.20 6.01 3.39
N ILE A 51 1.04 6.52 4.61
CA ILE A 51 -0.26 6.77 5.25
C ILE A 51 -0.29 8.26 5.57
N GLY A 52 -1.28 8.97 5.03
CA GLY A 52 -1.35 10.42 5.15
C GLY A 52 -2.77 10.95 5.03
N SER A 53 -2.97 12.24 5.24
CA SER A 53 -4.31 12.85 5.19
C SER A 53 -4.82 13.06 3.76
N SER A 54 -3.95 12.97 2.76
CA SER A 54 -4.27 13.22 1.35
C SER A 54 -3.74 12.05 0.50
N PRO A 55 -4.56 11.54 -0.44
CA PRO A 55 -4.13 10.48 -1.31
C PRO A 55 -3.12 11.05 -2.31
N ASP A 56 -1.99 10.37 -2.48
CA ASP A 56 -0.97 10.73 -3.47
C ASP A 56 -0.60 9.47 -4.27
N ILE A 57 -0.49 9.61 -5.58
CA ILE A 57 -0.01 8.55 -6.46
C ILE A 57 1.05 9.11 -7.38
N SER A 58 2.25 8.54 -7.26
CA SER A 58 3.38 8.90 -8.10
C SER A 58 4.13 7.64 -8.52
N ASN A 59 5.09 7.80 -9.43
CA ASN A 59 5.99 6.71 -9.81
C ASN A 59 6.87 6.21 -8.65
N HIS A 60 6.89 6.96 -7.55
CA HIS A 60 7.76 6.77 -6.38
C HIS A 60 6.98 6.29 -5.16
N GLY A 61 5.65 6.20 -5.22
CA GLY A 61 4.86 5.69 -4.11
C GLY A 61 3.37 5.92 -4.24
N ILE A 62 2.64 5.35 -3.29
CA ILE A 62 1.23 5.62 -3.08
C ILE A 62 1.00 5.98 -1.61
N THR A 63 0.26 7.05 -1.37
CA THR A 63 -0.21 7.43 -0.04
C THR A 63 -1.67 7.07 0.09
N PHE A 64 -1.99 6.19 1.03
CA PHE A 64 -3.37 5.88 1.39
C PHE A 64 -3.86 6.89 2.43
N SER A 65 -5.05 7.44 2.19
CA SER A 65 -5.65 8.44 3.07
C SER A 65 -6.92 7.99 3.75
N GLU A 66 -7.62 7.03 3.15
CA GLU A 66 -8.94 6.61 3.61
C GLU A 66 -8.96 5.12 3.92
N HIS A 67 -9.92 4.75 4.75
CA HIS A 67 -10.27 3.36 5.01
C HIS A 67 -11.51 3.06 4.16
N ASP A 68 -11.61 1.88 3.57
CA ASP A 68 -12.89 1.49 3.01
C ASP A 68 -13.95 1.34 4.14
N HIS A 69 -15.22 1.55 3.79
CA HIS A 69 -16.34 1.31 4.71
C HIS A 69 -16.66 -0.18 4.88
N SER A 70 -15.78 -1.08 4.41
CA SER A 70 -15.95 -2.51 4.63
C SER A 70 -15.58 -2.86 6.09
N ASP A 71 -16.05 -4.02 6.54
CA ASP A 71 -15.72 -4.55 7.86
C ASP A 71 -14.19 -4.71 8.06
N SER A 72 -13.44 -4.84 6.95
CA SER A 72 -11.99 -5.00 6.92
C SER A 72 -11.19 -3.68 6.91
N LYS A 73 -11.85 -2.51 6.83
CA LYS A 73 -11.24 -1.16 6.87
C LYS A 73 -9.95 -1.04 6.04
N LEU A 74 -10.00 -1.50 4.80
CA LEU A 74 -8.86 -1.61 3.89
C LEU A 74 -8.33 -0.23 3.51
N ALA A 75 -7.01 -0.11 3.38
CA ALA A 75 -6.40 1.15 2.98
C ALA A 75 -6.80 1.51 1.55
N THR A 76 -7.44 2.67 1.37
CA THR A 76 -7.99 3.13 0.10
C THR A 76 -7.48 4.53 -0.23
N ALA A 77 -7.15 4.72 -1.50
CA ALA A 77 -6.75 6.01 -2.07
C ALA A 77 -7.63 6.29 -3.29
N THR A 78 -8.21 7.49 -3.32
CA THR A 78 -9.11 7.93 -4.40
C THR A 78 -8.46 9.08 -5.16
N PHE A 79 -8.40 8.95 -6.49
CA PHE A 79 -7.77 9.92 -7.38
C PHE A 79 -8.76 10.39 -8.45
N PRO A 80 -8.94 11.71 -8.64
CA PRO A 80 -9.78 12.21 -9.71
C PRO A 80 -9.12 11.93 -11.07
N LEU A 81 -9.88 11.38 -12.00
CA LEU A 81 -9.48 11.22 -13.39
C LEU A 81 -9.90 12.45 -14.22
N PRO A 82 -9.13 12.80 -15.28
CA PRO A 82 -9.53 13.83 -16.23
C PRO A 82 -10.92 13.55 -16.81
N GLN A 83 -11.74 14.60 -16.97
CA GLN A 83 -13.14 14.46 -17.39
C GLN A 83 -13.33 14.07 -18.87
N ASP A 84 -12.26 14.07 -19.68
CA ASP A 84 -12.29 13.81 -21.13
C ASP A 84 -11.46 12.58 -21.52
N LEU A 85 -11.60 11.48 -20.78
CA LEU A 85 -10.95 10.22 -21.13
C LEU A 85 -11.89 9.32 -21.94
N ASP A 86 -11.57 9.12 -23.22
CA ASP A 86 -12.25 8.15 -24.10
C ASP A 86 -12.13 6.71 -23.55
N ASP A 87 -10.98 6.37 -22.98
CA ASP A 87 -10.75 5.09 -22.30
C ASP A 87 -9.96 5.30 -21.01
N ALA A 88 -10.70 5.49 -19.92
CA ALA A 88 -10.14 5.61 -18.58
C ALA A 88 -9.31 4.38 -18.17
N LYS A 89 -9.66 3.19 -18.65
CA LYS A 89 -8.92 1.95 -18.34
C LYS A 89 -7.58 1.92 -19.07
N ALA A 90 -7.54 2.34 -20.33
CA ALA A 90 -6.29 2.46 -21.08
C ALA A 90 -5.37 3.53 -20.48
N PHE A 91 -5.92 4.68 -20.06
CA PHE A 91 -5.16 5.72 -19.38
C PHE A 91 -4.53 5.20 -18.08
N VAL A 92 -5.33 4.57 -17.22
CA VAL A 92 -4.83 4.00 -15.96
C VAL A 92 -3.79 2.91 -16.19
N SER A 93 -4.01 2.06 -17.20
CA SER A 93 -3.07 1.00 -17.57
C SER A 93 -1.77 1.53 -18.18
N LYS A 94 -1.74 2.77 -18.68
CA LYS A 94 -0.53 3.38 -19.24
C LYS A 94 0.23 4.18 -18.19
N GLU A 95 -0.47 5.07 -17.49
CA GLU A 95 0.13 6.00 -16.53
C GLU A 95 0.41 5.32 -15.19
N TYR A 96 -0.49 4.45 -14.72
CA TYR A 96 -0.38 3.83 -13.39
C TYR A 96 0.06 2.37 -13.40
N ALA A 97 0.17 1.69 -14.54
CA ALA A 97 0.69 0.32 -14.59
C ALA A 97 2.04 0.11 -13.86
N PRO A 98 3.08 0.93 -14.05
CA PRO A 98 4.34 0.72 -13.33
C PRO A 98 4.18 0.88 -11.81
N CYS A 99 3.31 1.78 -11.38
CA CYS A 99 2.96 1.98 -9.98
C CYS A 99 2.21 0.75 -9.41
N LEU A 100 1.18 0.27 -10.11
CA LEU A 100 0.38 -0.87 -9.69
C LEU A 100 1.18 -2.19 -9.61
N VAL A 101 2.11 -2.41 -10.53
CA VAL A 101 3.01 -3.57 -10.50
C VAL A 101 3.96 -3.50 -9.30
N LYS A 102 4.54 -2.33 -9.01
CA LYS A 102 5.40 -2.13 -7.83
C LYS A 102 4.61 -2.27 -6.53
N LEU A 103 3.41 -1.71 -6.48
CA LEU A 103 2.48 -1.85 -5.36
C LEU A 103 2.18 -3.32 -5.07
N GLY A 104 1.90 -4.13 -6.10
CA GLY A 104 1.68 -5.56 -5.94
C GLY A 104 2.88 -6.28 -5.29
N LYS A 105 4.10 -6.00 -5.75
CA LYS A 105 5.32 -6.58 -5.15
C LYS A 105 5.55 -6.16 -3.71
N LEU A 106 5.30 -4.89 -3.40
CA LEU A 106 5.45 -4.37 -2.05
C LEU A 106 4.40 -4.97 -1.11
N GLU A 107 3.16 -5.15 -1.59
CA GLU A 107 2.13 -5.85 -0.82
C GLU A 107 2.47 -7.31 -0.51
N ASP A 108 3.16 -8.00 -1.42
CA ASP A 108 3.62 -9.36 -1.16
C ASP A 108 4.69 -9.36 -0.05
N GLN A 109 5.66 -8.44 -0.09
CA GLN A 109 6.66 -8.26 0.99
C GLN A 109 6.02 -7.86 2.33
N ILE A 110 4.99 -7.01 2.30
CA ILE A 110 4.22 -6.64 3.49
C ILE A 110 3.52 -7.86 4.08
N GLY A 111 3.03 -8.78 3.26
CA GLY A 111 2.40 -10.02 3.70
C GLY A 111 3.35 -10.89 4.49
N ASP A 112 4.55 -11.08 3.98
CA ASP A 112 5.61 -11.85 4.65
C ASP A 112 6.02 -11.19 5.98
N CYS A 113 6.25 -9.86 5.96
CA CYS A 113 6.60 -9.12 7.18
C CYS A 113 5.48 -9.11 8.23
N LEU A 114 4.22 -9.01 7.82
CA LEU A 114 3.07 -9.07 8.75
C LEU A 114 2.91 -10.48 9.34
N ALA A 115 3.15 -11.54 8.56
CA ALA A 115 3.13 -12.91 9.07
C ALA A 115 4.23 -13.13 10.12
N ASP A 116 5.44 -12.64 9.86
CA ASP A 116 6.56 -12.69 10.80
C ASP A 116 6.26 -11.89 12.08
N LEU A 117 5.73 -10.67 11.94
CA LEU A 117 5.39 -9.82 13.09
C LEU A 117 4.24 -10.39 13.92
N ASN A 118 3.22 -10.98 13.30
CA ASN A 118 2.13 -11.63 14.03
C ASN A 118 2.63 -12.85 14.79
N SER A 119 3.49 -13.66 14.17
CA SER A 119 4.14 -14.80 14.83
C SER A 119 5.00 -14.35 16.02
N ALA A 120 5.78 -13.28 15.86
CA ALA A 120 6.54 -12.67 16.94
C ALA A 120 5.63 -12.12 18.05
N ARG A 121 4.48 -11.54 17.69
CA ARG A 121 3.50 -11.02 18.67
C ARG A 121 2.88 -12.14 19.50
N GLU A 122 2.56 -13.28 18.91
CA GLU A 122 2.05 -14.44 19.64
C GLU A 122 3.11 -15.01 20.60
N LEU A 123 4.37 -15.10 20.16
CA LEU A 123 5.49 -15.51 21.02
C LEU A 123 5.68 -14.55 22.21
N ILE A 124 5.66 -13.23 21.96
CA ILE A 124 5.77 -12.22 23.01
C ILE A 124 4.57 -12.29 23.95
N SER A 125 3.34 -12.39 23.41
CA SER A 125 2.12 -12.48 24.23
C SER A 125 2.13 -13.72 25.13
N SER A 126 2.68 -14.84 24.66
CA SER A 126 2.83 -16.05 25.48
C SER A 126 3.92 -15.94 26.55
N SER A 127 4.82 -14.97 26.42
CA SER A 127 5.90 -14.69 27.38
C SER A 127 5.54 -13.59 28.40
N ILE A 128 4.42 -12.89 28.19
CA ILE A 128 3.92 -11.86 29.12
C ILE A 128 3.04 -12.56 30.15
N ASP A 129 3.59 -12.75 31.35
CA ASP A 129 2.86 -13.22 32.52
C ASP A 129 2.33 -11.99 33.28
N ILE A 130 1.02 -11.93 33.51
CA ILE A 130 0.42 -10.92 34.39
C ILE A 130 0.32 -11.53 35.78
N MET A 131 1.26 -11.18 36.65
CA MET A 131 1.20 -11.47 38.09
C MET A 131 0.45 -10.38 38.86
#